data_AF-A0A7W1KVH0-F1
#
_entry.id   AF-A0A7W1KVH0-F1
#
_cell.length_a   1.000
_cell.length_b   1.000
_cell.length_c   1.000
_cell.angle_alpha   90.00
_cell.angle_beta   90.00
_cell.angle_gamma   90.00
#
_symmetry.space_group_name_H-M   'P 1'
#
loop_
_entity.id
_entity.type
_entity.pdbx_description
1 polymer ?
#
loop_
_entity_poly.entity_id
_entity_poly.type
_entity_poly.pdbx_seq_one_letter_code
_entity_poly.pdbx_strand_id
1 'polypeptide(L)'
;HRSSWPAPGEAREIAGSDCNPGVYEAAAAVLTAVRKEKALAKVSLKTPVDSVTVHDTQDRLRLLSRASADLRGAGNIRAIEQEEADTFSVDTVLAEPEPPAEPET
;
A
#
# COMPACT_ATOMS: atom_id res chain seq x y z
N HIS A 1 7.44 27.40 -19.46
CA HIS A 1 6.04 27.00 -19.76
C HIS A 1 5.63 27.41 -21.19
N ARG A 2 6.27 26.83 -22.23
CA ARG A 2 5.85 27.02 -23.64
C ARG A 2 5.62 25.70 -24.38
N SER A 3 5.85 24.57 -23.71
CA SER A 3 5.57 23.25 -24.26
C SER A 3 4.06 23.09 -24.43
N SER A 4 3.67 22.45 -25.52
CA SER A 4 2.29 22.01 -25.71
C SER A 4 1.91 21.04 -24.60
N TRP A 5 0.68 21.17 -24.11
CA TRP A 5 0.10 20.17 -23.24
C TRP A 5 -0.14 18.87 -24.04
N PRO A 6 0.01 17.68 -23.43
CA PRO A 6 -0.21 16.42 -24.13
C PRO A 6 -1.64 16.28 -24.66
N ALA A 7 -1.82 15.69 -25.84
CA ALA A 7 -3.13 15.38 -26.37
C ALA A 7 -3.79 14.21 -25.59
N PRO A 8 -5.14 14.12 -25.61
CA PRO A 8 -5.84 12.96 -25.04
C PRO A 8 -5.36 11.66 -25.70
N GLY A 9 -4.83 10.73 -24.89
CA GLY A 9 -4.32 9.44 -25.37
C GLY A 9 -2.79 9.32 -25.35
N GLU A 10 -2.05 10.43 -25.49
CA GLU A 10 -0.57 10.42 -25.45
C GLU A 10 -0.03 9.81 -24.15
N ALA A 11 -0.67 10.10 -23.02
CA ALA A 11 -0.30 9.50 -21.73
C ALA A 11 -0.47 7.98 -21.70
N ARG A 12 -1.48 7.44 -22.40
CA ARG A 12 -1.73 6.00 -22.48
C ARG A 12 -0.71 5.32 -23.39
N GLU A 13 -0.32 5.96 -24.48
CA GLU A 13 0.76 5.49 -25.35
C GLU A 13 2.09 5.45 -24.59
N ILE A 14 2.42 6.50 -23.84
CA ILE A 14 3.61 6.55 -22.98
C ILE A 14 3.59 5.46 -21.91
N ALA A 15 2.43 5.19 -21.30
CA ALA A 15 2.28 4.16 -20.27
C ALA A 15 2.44 2.72 -20.82
N GLY A 16 2.19 2.52 -22.12
CA GLY A 16 2.34 1.23 -22.79
C GLY A 16 1.26 0.20 -22.45
N SER A 17 1.36 -0.97 -23.09
CA SER A 17 0.39 -2.08 -22.97
C SER A 17 0.42 -2.81 -21.63
N ASP A 18 1.52 -2.69 -20.89
CA ASP A 18 1.72 -3.38 -19.61
C ASP A 18 1.04 -2.65 -18.42
N CYS A 19 0.46 -1.49 -18.70
CA CYS A 19 -0.37 -0.74 -17.78
C CYS A 19 -1.65 -1.55 -17.46
N ASN A 20 -1.74 -2.03 -16.21
CA ASN A 20 -2.92 -2.72 -15.72
C ASN A 20 -3.55 -1.90 -14.59
N PRO A 21 -4.75 -1.30 -14.79
CA PRO A 21 -5.44 -0.51 -13.77
C PRO A 21 -5.68 -1.26 -12.45
N GLY A 22 -5.81 -2.59 -12.51
CA GLY A 22 -6.03 -3.43 -11.33
C GLY A 22 -4.88 -3.38 -10.32
N VAL A 23 -3.66 -2.98 -10.74
CA VAL A 23 -2.54 -2.76 -9.80
C VAL A 23 -2.87 -1.61 -8.83
N TYR A 24 -3.40 -0.51 -9.36
CA TYR A 24 -3.81 0.64 -8.55
C TYR A 24 -4.98 0.26 -7.63
N GLU A 25 -5.99 -0.43 -8.16
CA GLU A 25 -7.16 -0.83 -7.37
C GLU A 25 -6.79 -1.76 -6.21
N ALA A 26 -5.93 -2.75 -6.45
CA ALA A 26 -5.44 -3.65 -5.40
C ALA A 26 -4.64 -2.90 -4.33
N ALA A 27 -3.72 -2.02 -4.74
CA ALA A 27 -2.91 -1.22 -3.82
C ALA A 27 -3.78 -0.25 -2.98
N ALA A 28 -4.73 0.43 -3.62
CA ALA A 28 -5.64 1.36 -2.96
C ALA A 28 -6.51 0.67 -1.92
N ALA A 29 -7.00 -0.54 -2.20
CA ALA A 29 -7.79 -1.34 -1.26
C ALA A 29 -6.98 -1.70 0.00
N VAL A 30 -5.76 -2.24 -0.18
CA VAL A 30 -4.87 -2.59 0.94
C VAL A 30 -4.49 -1.37 1.77
N LEU A 31 -4.07 -0.28 1.13
CA LEU A 31 -3.68 0.94 1.84
C LEU A 31 -4.85 1.56 2.62
N THR A 32 -6.06 1.48 2.08
CA THR A 32 -7.28 1.91 2.78
C THR A 32 -7.54 1.06 4.03
N ALA A 33 -7.41 -0.27 3.93
CA ALA A 33 -7.58 -1.17 5.06
C ALA A 33 -6.54 -0.91 6.15
N VAL A 34 -5.25 -0.79 5.80
CA VAL A 34 -4.17 -0.49 6.75
C VAL A 34 -4.40 0.85 7.46
N ARG A 35 -4.81 1.90 6.73
CA ARG A 35 -5.11 3.21 7.34
C ARG A 35 -6.32 3.14 8.28
N LYS A 36 -7.31 2.33 7.96
CA LYS A 36 -8.47 2.08 8.82
C LYS A 36 -8.03 1.43 10.13
N GLU A 37 -7.19 0.40 10.09
CA GLU A 37 -6.67 -0.26 11.30
C GLU A 37 -5.87 0.70 12.18
N LYS A 38 -5.00 1.54 11.60
CA LYS A 38 -4.30 2.60 12.34
C LYS A 38 -5.28 3.58 13.02
N ALA A 39 -6.32 4.00 12.30
CA ALA A 39 -7.32 4.91 12.84
C ALA A 39 -8.13 4.27 13.98
N LEU A 40 -8.50 2.99 13.85
CA LEU A 40 -9.20 2.22 14.90
C LEU A 40 -8.32 2.05 16.16
N ALA A 41 -7.02 1.83 15.97
CA ALA A 41 -6.03 1.80 17.04
C ALA A 41 -5.70 3.20 17.61
N LYS A 42 -6.25 4.27 17.03
CA LYS A 42 -6.02 5.68 17.42
C LYS A 42 -4.55 6.09 17.37
N VAL A 43 -3.79 5.51 16.44
CA VAL A 43 -2.38 5.85 16.22
C VAL A 43 -2.21 6.80 15.04
N SER A 44 -1.04 7.42 14.95
CA SER A 44 -0.68 8.27 13.81
C SER A 44 -0.63 7.45 12.51
N LEU A 45 -1.02 8.03 11.37
CA LEU A 45 -0.81 7.39 10.07
C LEU A 45 0.67 7.14 9.77
N LYS A 46 1.58 7.89 10.42
CA LYS A 46 3.03 7.71 10.35
C LYS A 46 3.53 6.52 11.17
N THR A 47 2.73 5.97 12.09
CA THR A 47 3.14 4.81 12.91
C THR A 47 3.53 3.65 12.00
N PRO A 48 4.71 3.03 12.18
CA PRO A 48 5.12 1.88 11.39
C PRO A 48 4.19 0.68 11.58
N VAL A 49 4.06 -0.13 10.54
CA VAL A 49 3.40 -1.44 10.57
C VAL A 49 4.47 -2.50 10.38
N ASP A 50 4.56 -3.44 11.31
CA ASP A 50 5.56 -4.51 11.27
C ASP A 50 5.27 -5.50 10.15
N SER A 51 4.02 -5.96 10.09
CA SER A 51 3.58 -6.85 9.03
C SER A 51 2.15 -6.53 8.59
N VAL A 52 1.92 -6.75 7.30
CA VAL A 52 0.59 -6.75 6.68
C VAL A 52 0.43 -8.07 5.94
N THR A 53 -0.59 -8.85 6.29
CA THR A 53 -0.96 -10.05 5.55
C THR A 53 -2.19 -9.74 4.73
N VAL A 54 -2.09 -9.91 3.41
CA VAL A 54 -3.19 -9.67 2.48
C VAL A 54 -3.74 -11.00 2.00
N HIS A 55 -5.02 -11.22 2.28
CA HIS A 55 -5.75 -12.38 1.79
C HIS A 55 -6.58 -11.97 0.59
N ASP A 56 -6.38 -12.62 -0.55
CA ASP A 56 -7.13 -12.31 -1.78
C ASP A 56 -6.99 -13.43 -2.82
N THR A 57 -7.72 -13.31 -3.92
CA THR A 57 -7.57 -14.19 -5.07
C THR A 57 -6.17 -14.11 -5.65
N GLN A 58 -5.65 -15.23 -6.16
CA GLN A 58 -4.29 -15.31 -6.70
C GLN A 58 -4.00 -14.26 -7.80
N ASP A 59 -4.99 -13.95 -8.64
CA ASP A 59 -4.83 -12.94 -9.69
C ASP A 59 -4.65 -11.53 -9.12
N ARG A 60 -5.37 -11.18 -8.05
CA ARG A 60 -5.22 -9.88 -7.37
C ARG A 60 -3.91 -9.80 -6.59
N LEU A 61 -3.46 -10.89 -5.99
CA LEU A 61 -2.15 -10.96 -5.33
C LEU A 61 -0.98 -10.74 -6.30
N ARG A 62 -1.07 -11.31 -7.52
CA ARG A 62 -0.09 -11.03 -8.59
C ARG A 62 -0.04 -9.55 -8.97
N LEU A 63 -1.20 -8.88 -9.02
CA LEU A 63 -1.26 -7.43 -9.25
C LEU A 63 -0.66 -6.64 -8.08
N LEU A 64 -1.00 -7.00 -6.85
CA LEU A 64 -0.50 -6.36 -5.63
C LEU A 64 1.03 -6.42 -5.53
N SER A 65 1.61 -7.55 -5.93
CA SER A 65 3.06 -7.76 -5.95
C SER A 65 3.79 -6.69 -6.79
N ARG A 66 3.17 -6.18 -7.86
CA ARG A 66 3.71 -5.09 -8.68
C ARG A 66 3.75 -3.75 -7.94
N ALA A 67 2.93 -3.56 -6.91
CA ALA A 67 2.81 -2.34 -6.10
C ALA A 67 3.47 -2.44 -4.72
N SER A 68 4.16 -3.54 -4.41
CA SER A 68 4.70 -3.80 -3.07
C SER A 68 5.60 -2.69 -2.52
N ALA A 69 6.47 -2.10 -3.35
CA ALA A 69 7.35 -1.01 -2.94
C ALA A 69 6.57 0.27 -2.59
N ASP A 70 5.54 0.60 -3.37
CA ASP A 70 4.68 1.76 -3.13
C ASP A 70 3.88 1.58 -1.83
N LEU A 71 3.33 0.38 -1.61
CA LEU A 71 2.63 0.05 -0.36
C LEU A 71 3.53 0.19 0.87
N ARG A 72 4.76 -0.32 0.81
CA ARG A 72 5.74 -0.16 1.90
C ARG A 72 5.99 1.31 2.21
N GLY A 73 6.23 2.13 1.17
CA GLY A 73 6.48 3.56 1.33
C GLY A 73 5.25 4.34 1.85
N ALA A 74 4.11 4.19 1.19
CA ALA A 74 2.89 4.94 1.50
C ALA A 74 2.21 4.50 2.81
N GLY A 75 2.39 3.23 3.20
CA GLY A 75 1.82 2.64 4.41
C GLY A 75 2.76 2.62 5.62
N ASN A 76 4.05 2.94 5.44
CA ASN A 76 5.10 2.69 6.43
C ASN A 76 5.11 1.22 6.90
N ILE A 77 5.11 0.30 5.93
CA ILE A 77 4.99 -1.14 6.18
C ILE A 77 6.37 -1.81 6.03
N ARG A 78 6.80 -2.57 7.02
CA ARG A 78 8.08 -3.29 7.00
C ARG A 78 7.97 -4.58 6.17
N ALA A 79 7.00 -5.45 6.47
CA ALA A 79 6.76 -6.70 5.76
C ALA A 79 5.34 -6.78 5.15
N ILE A 80 5.25 -7.37 3.95
CA ILE A 80 3.98 -7.66 3.28
C ILE A 80 3.98 -9.14 2.93
N GLU A 81 3.01 -9.87 3.45
CA GLU A 81 2.74 -11.27 3.17
C GLU A 81 1.43 -11.37 2.36
N GLN A 82 1.32 -12.42 1.56
CA GLN A 82 0.21 -12.63 0.64
C GLN A 82 -0.26 -14.07 0.76
N GLU A 83 -1.54 -14.25 1.03
CA GLU A 83 -2.16 -15.56 1.19
C GLU A 83 -3.38 -15.68 0.28
N GLU A 84 -3.48 -16.79 -0.45
CA GLU A 84 -4.61 -17.00 -1.36
C GLU A 84 -5.89 -17.27 -0.57
N ALA A 85 -6.95 -16.51 -0.88
CA ALA A 85 -8.26 -16.64 -0.29
C ALA A 85 -9.36 -16.21 -1.27
N ASP A 86 -10.59 -16.70 -1.05
CA ASP A 86 -11.73 -16.35 -1.90
C ASP A 86 -12.27 -14.93 -1.65
N THR A 87 -11.92 -14.33 -0.50
CA THR A 87 -12.43 -13.01 -0.08
C THR A 87 -11.27 -12.13 0.38
N PHE A 88 -11.36 -10.84 0.02
CA PHE A 88 -10.39 -9.85 0.43
C PHE A 88 -10.45 -9.55 1.93
N SER A 89 -9.34 -9.75 2.63
CA SER A 89 -9.12 -9.24 3.98
C SER A 89 -7.65 -8.82 4.18
N VAL A 90 -7.43 -7.99 5.19
CA VAL A 90 -6.10 -7.49 5.53
C VAL A 90 -5.93 -7.55 7.03
N ASP A 91 -4.89 -8.25 7.47
CA ASP A 91 -4.46 -8.31 8.86
C ASP A 91 -3.18 -7.48 9.03
N THR A 92 -3.10 -6.74 10.14
CA THR A 92 -1.96 -5.84 10.38
C THR A 92 -1.42 -5.99 11.78
N VAL A 93 -0.10 -6.02 11.90
CA VAL A 93 0.62 -5.91 13.18
C VAL A 93 1.25 -4.53 13.25
N LEU A 94 0.72 -3.67 14.12
CA LEU A 94 1.27 -2.33 14.35
C LEU A 94 2.54 -2.44 15.19
N ALA A 95 3.56 -1.63 14.84
CA ALA A 95 4.75 -1.54 15.68
C ALA A 95 4.40 -0.96 17.05
N GLU A 96 5.06 -1.48 18.09
CA GLU A 96 4.97 -0.89 19.43
C GLU A 96 5.42 0.58 19.40
N PRO A 97 4.77 1.46 20.19
CA PRO A 97 5.23 2.83 20.32
C PRO A 97 6.65 2.82 20.90
N GLU A 98 7.56 3.52 20.22
CA GLU A 98 8.92 3.71 20.73
C GLU A 98 8.84 4.35 22.12
N PRO A 99 9.46 3.75 23.15
CA PRO A 99 9.44 4.32 24.49
C PRO A 99 10.10 5.72 24.44
N PRO A 100 9.58 6.69 25.23
CA PRO A 100 10.14 8.04 25.22
C PRO A 100 11.63 7.97 25.58
N ALA A 101 12.46 8.66 24.80
CA ALA A 101 13.89 8.79 25.09
C ALA A 101 14.08 9.28 26.53
N GLU A 102 14.88 8.57 27.32
CA GLU A 102 15.23 9.00 28.66
C GLU A 102 15.93 10.37 28.57
N PRO A 103 15.57 11.35 29.44
CA PRO A 103 16.25 12.63 29.43
C PRO A 103 17.73 12.42 29.81
N GLU A 104 18.65 12.84 28.93
CA GLU A 104 20.07 12.95 29.26
C GLU A 104 20.20 13.83 30.53
N THR A 105 20.85 13.28 31.56
CA THR A 105 21.02 13.89 32.88
C THR A 105 22.26 14.78 32.94
#